data_AF-A0A496Y667-F1
#
_entry.id   AF-A0A496Y667-F1
#
_cell.length_a   1.000
_cell.length_b   1.000
_cell.length_c   1.000
_cell.angle_alpha   90.00
_cell.angle_beta   90.00
_cell.angle_gamma   90.00
#
_symmetry.space_group_name_H-M   'P 1'
#
loop_
_entity.id
_entity.type
_entity.pdbx_description
1 polymer ?
#
loop_
_entity_poly.entity_id
_entity_poly.type
_entity_poly.pdbx_seq_one_letter_code
_entity_poly.pdbx_strand_id
1 'polypeptide(L)' 'MFMMVVFILLALLLFLASGAAIHMSVFKVHCGEVSISRKVFGGIVSYGLSALAWSFMYSYHYLAW' A
#
# COMPACT_ATOMS: atom_id res chain seq x y z
N MET A 1 -6.62 -14.02 20.59
CA MET A 1 -7.46 -13.17 19.70
C MET A 1 -6.95 -11.74 19.62
N PHE A 2 -6.67 -11.06 20.74
CA PHE A 2 -6.11 -9.69 20.76
C PHE A 2 -4.87 -9.49 19.86
N MET A 3 -3.84 -10.34 19.99
CA MET A 3 -2.64 -10.29 19.12
C MET A 3 -2.95 -10.39 17.62
N MET A 4 -3.93 -11.22 17.25
CA MET A 4 -4.30 -11.41 15.85
C MET A 4 -4.95 -10.14 15.26
N VAL A 5 -5.82 -9.49 16.04
CA VAL A 5 -6.44 -8.20 15.68
C VAL A 5 -5.38 -7.11 15.54
N VAL A 6 -4.41 -7.06 16.45
CA VAL A 6 -3.30 -6.11 16.40
C VAL A 6 -2.47 -6.30 15.12
N PHE A 7 -2.14 -7.54 14.75
CA PHE A 7 -1.40 -7.80 13.52
C PHE A 7 -2.19 -7.46 12.25
N ILE A 8 -3.50 -7.69 12.22
CA ILE A 8 -4.34 -7.30 11.08
C ILE A 8 -4.40 -5.77 10.95
N LEU A 9 -4.59 -5.06 12.05
CA LEU A 9 -4.59 -3.59 12.06
C LEU A 9 -3.23 -3.02 11.65
N LEU A 10 -2.13 -3.62 12.11
CA LEU A 10 -0.78 -3.24 11.73
C LEU A 10 -0.53 -3.45 10.24
N ALA A 11 -0.94 -4.60 9.68
CA ALA A 11 -0.85 -4.88 8.25
C ALA A 11 -1.65 -3.87 7.42
N LEU A 12 -2.87 -3.52 7.88
CA LEU A 12 -3.70 -2.52 7.22
C LEU A 12 -3.06 -1.12 7.24
N LEU A 13 -2.50 -0.74 8.40
CA LEU A 13 -1.81 0.54 8.58
C LEU A 13 -0.58 0.63 7.68
N LEU A 14 0.22 -0.43 7.64
CA LEU A 14 1.39 -0.53 6.78
C LEU A 14 0.99 -0.44 5.31
N PHE A 15 -0.03 -1.20 4.90
CA PHE A 15 -0.57 -1.16 3.54
C PHE A 15 -1.00 0.26 3.12
N LEU A 16 -1.74 0.97 3.98
CA LEU A 16 -2.18 2.34 3.73
C LEU A 16 -1.00 3.30 3.66
N ALA A 17 -0.06 3.19 4.60
CA ALA A 17 1.11 4.06 4.69
C ALA A 17 2.03 3.91 3.48
N SER A 18 2.36 2.68 3.07
CA SER A 18 3.19 2.44 1.88
C SER A 18 2.46 2.80 0.58
N GLY A 19 1.16 2.51 0.47
CA GLY A 19 0.36 2.94 -0.69
C GLY A 19 0.34 4.46 -0.85
N ALA A 20 0.14 5.19 0.25
CA ALA A 20 0.19 6.65 0.28
C ALA A 20 1.59 7.21 0.01
N ALA A 21 2.64 6.59 0.56
CA ALA A 21 4.03 7.00 0.32
C ALA A 21 4.43 6.83 -1.16
N ILE A 22 4.08 5.71 -1.79
CA ILE A 22 4.33 5.48 -3.23
C ILE A 22 3.54 6.50 -4.05
N HIS A 23 2.25 6.70 -3.75
CA HIS A 23 1.43 7.68 -4.45
C HIS A 23 2.00 9.10 -4.34
N MET A 24 2.36 9.54 -3.13
CA MET A 24 3.01 10.83 -2.91
C MET A 24 4.36 10.91 -3.62
N SER A 25 5.19 9.87 -3.60
CA SER A 25 6.50 9.89 -4.28
C SER A 25 6.37 10.13 -5.80
N VAL A 26 5.34 9.54 -6.43
CA VAL A 26 5.10 9.66 -7.87
C VAL A 26 4.52 11.02 -8.23
N PHE A 27 3.59 11.54 -7.41
CA PHE A 27 2.83 12.77 -7.75
C PHE A 27 3.35 14.05 -7.12
N LYS A 28 4.10 13.99 -6.02
CA LYS A 28 4.74 15.18 -5.40
C LYS A 28 5.78 15.80 -6.32
N VAL A 29 6.38 15.01 -7.21
CA VAL A 29 7.34 15.48 -8.24
C VAL A 29 6.64 16.16 -9.43
N HIS A 30 5.40 15.79 -9.74
CA HIS A 30 4.69 16.24 -10.95
C HIS A 30 3.44 17.08 -10.63
N CYS A 31 3.48 17.87 -9.57
CA CYS A 31 2.30 18.49 -8.94
C CYS A 31 1.47 19.43 -9.86
N GLY A 32 1.99 19.84 -11.03
CA GLY A 32 1.32 20.79 -11.94
C GLY A 32 0.68 20.23 -13.21
N GLU A 33 1.18 19.14 -13.80
CA GLU A 33 0.90 18.83 -15.23
C GLU A 33 0.19 17.50 -15.51
N VAL A 34 -0.14 16.70 -14.49
CA VAL A 34 -0.63 15.33 -14.70
C VAL A 34 -2.15 15.24 -14.64
N SER A 35 -2.76 14.71 -15.71
CA SER A 35 -4.20 14.48 -15.84
C SER A 35 -4.76 13.62 -14.70
N ILE A 36 -6.02 13.88 -14.30
CA ILE A 36 -6.74 13.17 -13.23
C ILE A 36 -6.71 11.64 -13.44
N SER A 37 -6.82 11.17 -14.68
CA SER A 37 -6.76 9.75 -15.02
C SER A 37 -5.43 9.10 -14.63
N ARG A 38 -4.30 9.78 -14.88
CA ARG A 38 -2.97 9.27 -14.46
C ARG A 38 -2.81 9.23 -12.94
N LYS A 39 -3.40 10.20 -12.22
CA LYS A 39 -3.41 10.22 -10.74
C LYS A 39 -4.16 9.04 -10.15
N VAL A 40 -5.31 8.70 -10.73
CA VAL A 40 -6.11 7.54 -10.31
C VAL A 40 -5.38 6.24 -10.65
N PHE A 41 -4.85 6.10 -11.86
CA PHE A 41 -4.09 4.92 -12.26
C PHE A 41 -2.85 4.70 -11.39
N GLY A 42 -2.08 5.78 -11.11
CA GLY A 42 -0.94 5.70 -10.20
C GLY A 42 -1.34 5.34 -8.78
N GLY A 43 -2.51 5.78 -8.30
CA GLY A 43 -3.10 5.31 -7.03
C GLY A 43 -3.36 3.81 -7.04
N ILE A 44 -4.08 3.31 -8.05
CA ILE A 44 -4.39 1.89 -8.19
C ILE A 44 -3.11 1.04 -8.23
N VAL A 45 -2.10 1.46 -8.99
CA VAL A 45 -0.82 0.74 -9.08
C VAL A 45 -0.05 0.79 -7.76
N SER A 46 -0.03 1.93 -7.07
CA SER A 46 0.68 2.12 -5.80
C SER A 46 0.08 1.26 -4.69
N TYR A 47 -1.24 1.28 -4.55
CA TYR A 47 -1.95 0.43 -3.60
C TYR A 47 -1.89 -1.03 -4.03
N GLY A 48 -1.93 -1.36 -5.32
CA GLY A 48 -1.74 -2.73 -5.82
C GLY A 48 -0.38 -3.32 -5.45
N LEU A 49 0.70 -2.56 -5.63
CA LEU A 49 2.06 -2.94 -5.22
C LEU A 49 2.18 -3.12 -3.71
N SER A 50 1.57 -2.21 -2.94
CA SER A 50 1.52 -2.31 -1.48
C SER A 50 0.78 -3.59 -1.05
N ALA A 51 -0.34 -3.91 -1.67
CA ALA A 51 -1.14 -5.10 -1.34
C ALA A 51 -0.37 -6.39 -1.65
N LEU A 52 0.32 -6.44 -2.80
CA LEU A 52 1.16 -7.56 -3.17
C LEU A 52 2.32 -7.73 -2.19
N ALA A 53 3.07 -6.67 -1.91
CA ALA A 53 4.21 -6.73 -1.00
C ALA A 53 3.80 -7.23 0.39
N TRP A 54 2.73 -6.67 0.96
CA TRP A 54 2.23 -7.10 2.26
C TRP A 54 1.57 -8.46 2.21
N SER A 55 0.85 -8.85 1.15
CA SER A 55 0.31 -10.21 1.01
C SER A 55 1.42 -11.26 1.01
N PHE A 56 2.50 -11.04 0.27
CA PHE A 56 3.64 -11.95 0.26
C PHE A 56 4.34 -11.99 1.61
N MET A 57 4.67 -10.83 2.18
CA MET A 57 5.38 -10.78 3.46
C MET A 57 4.54 -11.34 4.62
N TYR A 58 3.26 -11.00 4.73
CA TYR A 58 2.41 -11.52 5.81
C TYR A 58 2.05 -13.01 5.62
N SER A 59 1.85 -13.47 4.38
CA SER A 59 1.63 -14.90 4.13
C SER A 59 2.84 -15.72 4.54
N TYR A 60 4.05 -15.30 4.15
CA TYR A 60 5.28 -16.02 4.48
C TYR A 60 5.68 -15.93 5.95
N HIS A 61 5.50 -14.77 6.61
CA HIS A 61 6.04 -14.55 7.94
C HIS A 61 5.06 -14.87 9.09
N TYR A 62 3.75 -14.69 8.87
CA TYR A 62 2.75 -14.82 9.93
C TYR A 62 1.74 -15.95 9.72
N LEU A 63 1.49 -16.36 8.47
CA LEU A 63 0.52 -17.43 8.17
C LEU A 63 1.17 -18.79 7.87
N ALA A 64 2.49 -18.85 7.65
CA ALA A 64 3.27 -20.08 7.45
C ALA A 64 2.56 -21.12 6.56
N TRP A 65 2.07 -20.65 5.40
CA TRP A 65 1.68 -21.52 4.30
C TRP A 65 2.91 -21.92 3.47
#